data_AF-A0A9P0QW89-F1
#
_entry.id   AF-A0A9P0QW89-F1
#
_cell.length_a   1.000
_cell.length_b   1.000
_cell.length_c   1.000
_cell.angle_alpha   90.00
_cell.angle_beta   90.00
_cell.angle_gamma   90.00
#
_symmetry.space_group_name_H-M   'P 1'
#
loop_
_entity.id
_entity.type
_entity.pdbx_description
1 polymer ?
#
loop_
_entity_poly.entity_id
_entity_poly.type
_entity_poly.pdbx_seq_one_letter_code
_entity_poly.pdbx_strand_id
1 'polypeptide(L)'
;MTGIVNYIPSILLSAVLPSAVCQAYTGGKHKNPPPSDNKCELISTFSLLTQASLGLLCLSCLIVKRFYEYPSRRSWPVWSFDVSKQLIGAMGLHVCNVVLSIMKGAPDSGIFAGDDTPDDSGEQDPCDWYFLNIVFDCTIGVFILYLVFEGVNKILQEKFHFNNLETGQYGPDPNKPSFRAFLKQLSVYFGSLMLTKVVLYYIMEYFSTPLLWFTSHVLLVWLNEYPDEFEIFIIMFVVPIFMNCLQLILVDTIIQNQLLLKQNTTYTHLHPRDREAVEQEEAVIDPTKSSTYGALEDTA
;
A
#
# COMPACT_ATOMS: atom_id res chain seq x y z
N MET A 1 32.46 9.15 -11.16
CA MET A 1 30.99 9.10 -11.40
C MET A 1 30.46 7.67 -11.25
N THR A 2 30.97 6.89 -10.29
CA THR A 2 30.73 5.45 -10.12
C THR A 2 30.22 5.07 -8.73
N GLY A 3 30.06 6.04 -7.82
CA GLY A 3 29.58 5.79 -6.45
C GLY A 3 28.06 5.79 -6.30
N ILE A 4 27.31 6.52 -7.13
CA ILE A 4 25.86 6.73 -6.93
C ILE A 4 25.04 5.51 -7.37
N VAL A 5 25.54 4.71 -8.32
CA VAL A 5 24.80 3.56 -8.88
C VAL A 5 24.74 2.38 -7.90
N ASN A 6 25.69 2.26 -6.97
CA ASN A 6 25.75 1.16 -5.99
C ASN A 6 24.90 1.41 -4.73
N TYR A 7 24.38 2.62 -4.50
CA TYR A 7 23.46 2.90 -3.39
C TYR A 7 21.99 2.76 -3.77
N ILE A 8 21.66 2.75 -5.06
CA ILE A 8 20.28 2.60 -5.56
C ILE A 8 19.67 1.25 -5.14
N PRO A 9 20.39 0.10 -5.17
CA PRO A 9 19.86 -1.17 -4.68
C PRO A 9 19.64 -1.14 -3.16
N SER A 10 20.57 -0.55 -2.40
CA SER A 10 20.49 -0.49 -0.93
C SER A 10 19.38 0.45 -0.44
N ILE A 11 19.11 1.53 -1.16
CA ILE A 11 17.99 2.45 -0.88
C ILE A 11 16.66 1.82 -1.27
N LEU A 12 16.59 1.09 -2.39
CA LEU A 12 15.42 0.28 -2.75
C LEU A 12 15.18 -0.86 -1.74
N LEU A 13 16.26 -1.42 -1.18
CA LEU A 13 16.23 -2.52 -0.21
C LEU A 13 15.88 -2.04 1.20
N SER A 14 16.18 -0.78 1.54
CA SER A 14 15.67 -0.10 2.75
C SER A 14 14.28 0.51 2.56
N ALA A 15 13.84 0.72 1.31
CA ALA A 15 12.54 1.32 0.97
C ALA A 15 11.33 0.42 1.30
N VAL A 16 11.60 -0.80 1.77
CA VAL A 16 10.56 -1.73 2.17
C VAL A 16 10.46 -1.84 3.70
N LEU A 17 11.27 -1.09 4.47
CA LEU A 17 11.26 -1.13 5.94
C LEU A 17 9.96 -0.57 6.54
N PRO A 18 9.17 -1.34 7.33
CA PRO A 18 8.38 -0.74 8.38
C PRO A 18 9.38 -0.28 9.44
N SER A 19 9.71 1.02 9.41
CA SER A 19 10.52 1.67 10.44
C SER A 19 9.96 1.48 11.86
N ALA A 20 8.70 1.07 11.99
CA ALA A 20 8.08 0.74 13.26
C ALA A 20 8.72 -0.47 13.97
N VAL A 21 9.31 -1.44 13.25
CA VAL A 21 9.86 -2.66 13.87
C VAL A 21 11.11 -2.36 14.70
N CYS A 22 11.93 -1.39 14.27
CA CYS A 22 13.17 -1.09 14.99
C CYS A 22 12.94 -0.24 16.25
N GLN A 23 11.81 0.47 16.34
CA GLN A 23 11.49 1.38 17.45
C GLN A 23 10.56 0.73 18.48
N ALA A 24 9.61 -0.12 18.04
CA ALA A 24 8.70 -0.84 18.93
C ALA A 24 9.41 -1.91 19.79
N TYR A 25 10.45 -2.57 19.25
CA TYR A 25 11.15 -3.64 20.00
C TYR A 25 12.12 -3.11 21.07
N THR A 26 12.47 -1.82 21.03
CA THR A 26 13.33 -1.20 22.06
C THR A 26 12.55 -0.58 23.21
N GLY A 27 11.22 -0.40 23.08
CA GLY A 27 10.38 0.24 24.10
C GLY A 27 9.67 -0.71 25.07
N GLY A 28 9.48 -1.98 24.72
CA GLY A 28 8.76 -2.94 25.55
C GLY A 28 9.67 -3.72 26.51
N LYS A 29 9.68 -3.33 27.80
CA LYS A 29 10.19 -4.10 28.95
C LYS A 29 11.67 -4.55 28.89
N HIS A 30 12.60 -3.64 29.18
CA HIS A 30 13.77 -4.01 30.00
C HIS A 30 14.41 -2.77 30.63
N LYS A 31 14.23 -2.60 31.95
CA LYS A 31 15.19 -1.82 32.76
C LYS A 31 16.55 -2.49 32.60
N ASN A 32 17.43 -1.87 31.81
CA ASN A 32 18.81 -2.24 31.48
C ASN A 32 19.01 -3.62 30.80
N PRO A 33 19.18 -3.70 29.46
CA PRO A 33 19.83 -4.85 28.85
C PRO A 33 21.35 -4.59 28.68
N PRO A 34 22.23 -5.59 28.91
CA PRO A 34 23.62 -5.52 28.47
C PRO A 34 23.69 -5.56 26.93
N PRO A 35 24.76 -5.04 26.31
CA PRO A 35 24.88 -4.99 24.86
C PRO A 35 25.05 -6.40 24.31
N SER A 36 24.06 -6.89 23.58
CA SER A 36 24.20 -8.09 22.74
C SER A 36 23.95 -7.67 21.30
N ASP A 37 25.03 -7.28 20.63
CA ASP A 37 25.05 -6.72 19.26
C ASP A 37 24.36 -7.62 18.22
N ASN A 38 24.29 -8.93 18.48
CA ASN A 38 23.73 -9.92 17.55
C ASN A 38 22.19 -9.90 17.45
N LYS A 39 21.45 -9.42 18.46
CA LYS A 39 19.97 -9.42 18.41
C LYS A 39 19.43 -8.35 17.47
N CYS A 40 20.05 -7.17 17.44
CA CYS A 40 19.71 -6.10 16.51
C CYS A 40 20.00 -6.48 15.06
N GLU A 41 21.11 -7.18 14.81
CA GLU A 41 21.48 -7.63 13.46
C GLU A 41 20.53 -8.71 12.91
N LEU A 42 20.07 -9.63 13.77
CA LEU A 42 19.14 -10.69 13.39
C LEU A 42 17.73 -10.13 13.09
N ILE A 43 17.24 -9.19 13.90
CA ILE A 43 15.96 -8.51 13.66
C ILE A 43 16.03 -7.66 12.38
N SER A 44 17.17 -7.02 12.11
CA SER A 44 17.40 -6.26 10.87
C SER A 44 17.34 -7.16 9.62
N THR A 45 18.01 -8.31 9.66
CA THR A 45 18.05 -9.26 8.53
C THR A 45 16.70 -9.91 8.27
N PHE A 46 16.01 -10.35 9.33
CA PHE A 46 14.67 -10.92 9.23
C PHE A 46 13.65 -9.91 8.68
N SER A 47 13.74 -8.66 9.13
CA SER A 47 12.90 -7.57 8.65
C SER A 47 13.12 -7.31 7.15
N LEU A 48 14.38 -7.22 6.71
CA LEU A 48 14.76 -7.03 5.31
C LEU A 48 14.25 -8.17 4.39
N LEU A 49 14.36 -9.42 4.84
CA LEU A 49 13.84 -10.58 4.10
C LEU A 49 12.31 -10.54 3.99
N THR A 50 11.63 -10.28 5.11
CA THR A 50 10.17 -10.21 5.19
C THR A 50 9.63 -9.17 4.22
N GLN A 51 10.29 -8.03 4.17
CA GLN A 51 9.95 -6.92 3.30
C GLN A 51 10.20 -7.21 1.83
N ALA A 52 11.37 -7.76 1.49
CA ALA A 52 11.62 -8.22 0.13
C ALA A 52 10.53 -9.20 -0.33
N SER A 53 10.09 -10.11 0.55
CA SER A 53 8.99 -11.04 0.26
C SER A 53 7.66 -10.31 0.04
N LEU A 54 7.31 -9.32 0.86
CA LEU A 54 6.11 -8.50 0.71
C LEU A 54 6.12 -7.75 -0.62
N GLY A 55 7.25 -7.11 -0.97
CA GLY A 55 7.42 -6.40 -2.24
C GLY A 55 7.26 -7.33 -3.46
N LEU A 56 7.82 -8.55 -3.39
CA LEU A 56 7.68 -9.55 -4.45
C LEU A 56 6.24 -10.05 -4.59
N LEU A 57 5.53 -10.29 -3.48
CA LEU A 57 4.12 -10.69 -3.49
C LEU A 57 3.25 -9.59 -4.10
N CYS A 58 3.43 -8.35 -3.65
CA CYS A 58 2.75 -7.17 -4.18
C CYS A 58 2.99 -6.98 -5.68
N LEU A 59 4.24 -7.11 -6.15
CA LEU A 59 4.56 -7.03 -7.58
C LEU A 59 3.90 -8.16 -8.37
N SER A 60 3.90 -9.38 -7.81
CA SER A 60 3.24 -10.54 -8.41
C SER A 60 1.74 -10.29 -8.56
N CYS A 61 1.08 -9.70 -7.55
CA CYS A 61 -0.33 -9.31 -7.63
C CYS A 61 -0.61 -8.33 -8.79
N LEU A 62 0.28 -7.35 -9.04
CA LEU A 62 0.13 -6.41 -10.16
C LEU A 62 0.35 -7.07 -11.54
N ILE A 63 1.28 -8.04 -11.61
CA ILE A 63 1.49 -8.85 -12.82
C ILE A 63 0.25 -9.70 -13.09
N VAL A 64 -0.28 -10.37 -12.07
CA VAL A 64 -1.52 -11.16 -12.16
C VAL A 64 -2.68 -10.27 -12.60
N LYS A 65 -2.90 -9.12 -11.96
CA LYS A 65 -3.91 -8.13 -12.36
C LYS A 65 -3.80 -7.78 -13.84
N ARG A 66 -2.58 -7.54 -14.35
CA ARG A 66 -2.36 -7.25 -15.77
C ARG A 66 -2.81 -8.39 -16.69
N PHE A 67 -2.61 -9.65 -16.30
CA PHE A 67 -3.08 -10.78 -17.10
C PHE A 67 -4.61 -10.87 -17.16
N TYR A 68 -5.29 -10.44 -16.09
CA TYR A 68 -6.74 -10.30 -16.03
C TYR A 68 -7.30 -9.06 -16.75
N GLU A 69 -6.46 -8.17 -17.29
CA GLU A 69 -6.95 -7.08 -18.15
C GLU A 69 -7.43 -7.68 -19.48
N TYR A 70 -8.75 -7.76 -19.65
CA TYR A 70 -9.41 -8.28 -20.87
C TYR A 70 -10.49 -7.30 -21.34
N PRO A 71 -10.71 -7.14 -22.67
CA PRO A 71 -9.96 -7.70 -23.80
C PRO A 71 -8.67 -6.95 -24.16
N SER A 72 -8.59 -5.65 -23.90
CA SER A 72 -7.42 -4.85 -24.27
C SER A 72 -6.47 -4.73 -23.09
N ARG A 73 -5.30 -5.38 -23.21
CA ARG A 73 -4.20 -5.33 -22.24
C ARG A 73 -3.35 -4.09 -22.44
N ARG A 74 -2.92 -3.43 -21.36
CA ARG A 74 -1.95 -2.32 -21.48
C ARG A 74 -0.58 -2.80 -21.98
N SER A 75 0.09 -1.95 -22.75
CA SER A 75 1.44 -2.24 -23.24
C SER A 75 2.45 -2.32 -22.09
N TRP A 76 3.49 -3.13 -22.25
CA TRP A 76 4.54 -3.30 -21.23
C TRP A 76 5.24 -1.98 -20.81
N PRO A 77 5.54 -1.04 -21.73
CA PRO A 77 6.13 0.25 -21.37
C PRO A 77 5.21 1.09 -20.47
N VAL A 78 3.91 1.13 -20.78
CA VAL A 78 2.91 1.88 -20.01
C VAL A 78 2.74 1.25 -18.63
N TRP A 79 2.62 -0.08 -18.56
CA TRP A 79 2.58 -0.82 -17.29
C TRP A 79 3.79 -0.53 -16.41
N SER A 80 5.00 -0.56 -16.98
CA SER A 80 6.22 -0.27 -16.23
C SER A 80 6.24 1.15 -15.67
N PHE A 81 5.70 2.13 -16.41
CA PHE A 81 5.56 3.51 -15.92
C PHE A 81 4.55 3.60 -14.79
N ASP A 82 3.44 2.86 -14.83
CA ASP A 82 2.43 2.87 -13.75
C ASP A 82 2.97 2.22 -12.47
N VAL A 83 3.64 1.07 -12.60
CA VAL A 83 4.32 0.39 -11.49
C VAL A 83 5.42 1.29 -10.90
N SER A 84 6.19 1.99 -11.74
CA SER A 84 7.23 2.91 -11.26
C SER A 84 6.64 4.09 -10.47
N LYS A 85 5.44 4.59 -10.83
CA LYS A 85 4.76 5.63 -10.02
C LYS A 85 4.41 5.10 -8.65
N GLN A 86 3.85 3.88 -8.59
CA GLN A 86 3.49 3.25 -7.32
C GLN A 86 4.72 3.01 -6.44
N LEU A 87 5.83 2.56 -7.01
CA LEU A 87 7.09 2.39 -6.29
C LEU A 87 7.62 3.71 -5.71
N ILE A 88 7.64 4.78 -6.51
CA ILE A 88 8.06 6.11 -6.05
C ILE A 88 7.09 6.66 -5.00
N GLY A 89 5.79 6.42 -5.16
CA GLY A 89 4.76 6.80 -4.19
C GLY A 89 4.93 6.10 -2.84
N ALA A 90 5.18 4.78 -2.86
CA ALA A 90 5.43 3.98 -1.66
C ALA A 90 6.68 4.47 -0.93
N MET A 91 7.77 4.74 -1.66
CA MET A 91 8.99 5.32 -1.10
C MET A 91 8.75 6.71 -0.49
N GLY A 92 7.96 7.56 -1.16
CA GLY A 92 7.60 8.87 -0.64
C GLY A 92 6.77 8.80 0.64
N LEU A 93 5.74 7.96 0.67
CA LEU A 93 4.92 7.75 1.86
C LEU A 93 5.74 7.22 3.03
N HIS A 94 6.68 6.30 2.77
CA HIS A 94 7.60 5.82 3.79
C HIS A 94 8.45 6.96 4.38
N VAL A 95 9.07 7.78 3.52
CA VAL A 95 9.84 8.96 3.98
C VAL A 95 8.96 9.90 4.78
N CYS A 96 7.72 10.13 4.36
CA CYS A 96 6.77 10.95 5.11
C CYS A 96 6.40 10.35 6.46
N ASN A 97 6.19 9.03 6.55
CA ASN A 97 5.95 8.35 7.82
C ASN A 97 7.13 8.54 8.79
N VAL A 98 8.36 8.42 8.31
CA VAL A 98 9.58 8.65 9.11
C VAL A 98 9.69 10.12 9.54
N VAL A 99 9.46 11.07 8.62
CA VAL A 99 9.50 12.51 8.95
C VAL A 99 8.43 12.84 9.98
N LEU A 100 7.21 12.31 9.82
CA LEU A 100 6.13 12.49 10.79
C LEU A 100 6.50 11.89 12.14
N SER A 101 7.15 10.72 12.20
CA SER A 101 7.68 10.14 13.43
C SER A 101 8.69 11.05 14.12
N ILE A 102 9.65 11.62 13.37
CA ILE A 102 10.68 12.53 13.93
C ILE A 102 10.06 13.83 14.43
N MET A 103 9.15 14.43 13.67
CA MET A 103 8.45 15.66 14.08
C MET A 103 7.65 15.45 15.37
N LYS A 104 7.20 14.22 15.58
CA LYS A 104 6.37 13.79 16.69
C LYS A 104 7.15 13.31 17.92
N GLY A 105 8.38 12.85 17.70
CA GLY A 105 9.35 12.56 18.76
C GLY A 105 9.95 13.81 19.42
N ALA A 106 9.51 15.01 19.05
CA ALA A 106 9.59 16.20 19.90
C ALA A 106 8.39 16.18 20.87
N PRO A 107 8.56 16.47 22.17
CA PRO A 107 8.07 15.67 23.30
C PRO A 107 6.55 15.43 23.50
N ASP A 108 5.67 15.80 22.58
CA ASP A 108 4.21 15.87 22.80
C ASP A 108 3.36 15.26 21.66
N SER A 109 3.87 14.30 20.87
CA SER A 109 2.98 13.61 19.91
C SER A 109 3.36 12.15 19.68
N GLY A 110 2.91 11.26 20.56
CA GLY A 110 3.06 9.81 20.41
C GLY A 110 2.21 9.23 19.27
N ILE A 111 2.80 9.05 18.08
CA ILE A 111 2.29 8.09 17.07
C ILE A 111 3.29 6.93 16.81
N PHE A 112 4.55 7.07 17.26
CA PHE A 112 5.57 6.01 17.14
C PHE A 112 6.32 5.67 18.44
N ALA A 113 6.00 6.38 19.52
CA ALA A 113 6.35 6.00 20.87
C ALA A 113 5.05 6.06 21.66
N GLY A 114 4.73 4.98 22.39
CA GLY A 114 3.72 5.05 23.43
C GLY A 114 4.05 6.24 24.32
N ASP A 115 3.00 6.96 24.69
CA ASP A 115 3.09 8.07 25.63
C ASP A 115 3.70 7.56 26.94
N ASP A 116 4.96 7.89 27.22
CA ASP A 116 5.61 7.65 28.51
C ASP A 116 5.14 8.71 29.52
N THR A 117 3.81 8.91 29.65
CA THR A 117 3.24 9.61 30.79
C THR A 117 2.99 8.58 31.90
N PRO A 118 3.55 8.76 33.10
CA PRO A 118 3.24 7.91 34.23
C PRO A 118 1.90 8.39 34.81
N ASP A 119 0.79 8.13 34.11
CA ASP A 119 -0.53 8.32 34.71
C ASP A 119 -1.41 7.08 34.51
N ASP A 120 -2.09 6.74 35.60
CA ASP A 120 -2.64 5.45 35.94
C ASP A 120 -4.01 5.24 35.24
N SER A 121 -4.03 5.01 33.92
CA SER A 121 -5.17 4.37 33.21
C SER A 121 -4.90 4.09 31.72
N GLY A 122 -4.58 2.83 31.39
CA GLY A 122 -4.68 2.27 30.03
C GLY A 122 -3.41 2.39 29.18
N GLU A 123 -2.46 1.45 29.37
CA GLU A 123 -1.32 1.26 28.46
C GLU A 123 -1.84 1.09 27.02
N GLN A 124 -1.40 1.93 26.09
CA GLN A 124 -1.71 1.80 24.66
C GLN A 124 -0.66 0.92 24.00
N ASP A 125 -1.09 -0.24 23.49
CA ASP A 125 -0.17 -1.19 22.86
C ASP A 125 0.36 -0.67 21.51
N PRO A 126 1.67 -0.80 21.26
CA PRO A 126 2.28 -0.34 20.00
C PRO A 126 1.79 -1.14 18.78
N CYS A 127 1.37 -2.39 18.98
CA CYS A 127 0.76 -3.23 17.94
C CYS A 127 -0.56 -2.63 17.44
N ASP A 128 -1.41 -2.14 18.35
CA ASP A 128 -2.72 -1.55 18.05
C ASP A 128 -2.57 -0.31 17.18
N TRP A 129 -1.65 0.58 17.55
CA TRP A 129 -1.36 1.81 16.81
C TRP A 129 -0.82 1.52 15.41
N TYR A 130 0.10 0.58 15.29
CA TYR A 130 0.64 0.17 14.00
C TYR A 130 -0.44 -0.44 13.11
N PHE A 131 -1.22 -1.38 13.66
CA PHE A 131 -2.31 -2.04 12.97
C PHE A 131 -3.32 -1.02 12.46
N LEU A 132 -3.74 -0.10 13.34
CA LEU A 132 -4.67 0.98 13.01
C LEU A 132 -4.12 1.84 11.87
N ASN A 133 -2.83 2.22 11.90
CA ASN A 133 -2.21 3.04 10.87
C ASN A 133 -2.21 2.36 9.50
N ILE A 134 -1.84 1.08 9.43
CA ILE A 134 -1.87 0.32 8.18
C ILE A 134 -3.30 0.16 7.67
N VAL A 135 -4.23 -0.23 8.55
CA VAL A 135 -5.62 -0.42 8.15
C VAL A 135 -6.20 0.89 7.63
N PHE A 136 -5.94 2.03 8.29
CA PHE A 136 -6.41 3.34 7.83
C PHE A 136 -5.79 3.76 6.50
N ASP A 137 -4.47 3.63 6.34
CA ASP A 137 -3.77 3.98 5.11
C ASP A 137 -4.28 3.15 3.91
N CYS A 138 -4.49 1.85 4.11
CA CYS A 138 -4.92 0.93 3.05
C CYS A 138 -6.42 0.99 2.75
N THR A 139 -7.26 1.46 3.67
CA THR A 139 -8.73 1.51 3.51
C THR A 139 -9.21 2.93 3.19
N ILE A 140 -9.37 3.75 4.23
CA ILE A 140 -9.83 5.14 4.15
C ILE A 140 -8.84 5.97 3.34
N GLY A 141 -7.54 5.68 3.46
CA GLY A 141 -6.51 6.39 2.74
C GLY A 141 -6.61 6.25 1.23
N VAL A 142 -6.87 5.05 0.72
CA VAL A 142 -7.10 4.84 -0.72
C VAL A 142 -8.37 5.55 -1.19
N PHE A 143 -9.42 5.57 -0.37
CA PHE A 143 -10.65 6.30 -0.69
C PHE A 143 -10.42 7.81 -0.75
N ILE A 144 -9.74 8.39 0.25
CA ILE A 144 -9.39 9.81 0.25
C ILE A 144 -8.44 10.13 -0.92
N LEU A 145 -7.48 9.24 -1.22
CA LEU A 145 -6.60 9.40 -2.37
C LEU A 145 -7.40 9.52 -3.66
N TYR A 146 -8.40 8.67 -3.87
CA TYR A 146 -9.27 8.76 -5.04
C TYR A 146 -9.93 10.15 -5.15
N LEU A 147 -10.53 10.65 -4.07
CA LEU A 147 -11.19 11.97 -4.05
C LEU A 147 -10.20 13.12 -4.27
N VAL A 148 -9.06 13.09 -3.59
CA VAL A 148 -8.01 14.10 -3.69
C VAL A 148 -7.42 14.10 -5.09
N PHE A 149 -7.11 12.94 -5.64
CA PHE A 149 -6.52 12.81 -6.97
C PHE A 149 -7.47 13.31 -8.05
N GLU A 150 -8.76 12.93 -8.00
CA GLU A 150 -9.79 13.46 -8.92
C GLU A 150 -9.91 14.98 -8.81
N GLY A 151 -9.97 15.49 -7.57
CA GLY A 151 -10.07 16.92 -7.29
C GLY A 151 -8.87 17.71 -7.78
N VAL A 152 -7.65 17.23 -7.52
CA VAL A 152 -6.40 17.86 -7.98
C VAL A 152 -6.33 17.86 -9.50
N ASN A 153 -6.64 16.74 -10.16
CA ASN A 153 -6.66 16.67 -11.63
C ASN A 153 -7.66 17.65 -12.23
N LYS A 154 -8.88 17.73 -11.68
CA LYS A 154 -9.90 18.69 -12.12
C LYS A 154 -9.45 20.14 -11.94
N ILE A 155 -8.88 20.49 -10.79
CA ILE A 155 -8.37 21.84 -10.51
C ILE A 155 -7.24 22.21 -11.47
N LEU A 156 -6.30 21.30 -11.73
CA LEU A 156 -5.18 21.55 -12.65
C LEU A 156 -5.64 21.72 -14.10
N GLN A 157 -6.66 20.98 -14.53
CA GLN A 157 -7.23 21.11 -15.86
C GLN A 157 -8.04 22.41 -16.01
N GLU A 158 -8.96 22.69 -15.08
CA GLU A 158 -9.88 23.83 -15.18
C GLU A 158 -9.21 25.17 -14.88
N LYS A 159 -8.33 25.25 -13.86
CA LYS A 159 -7.73 26.53 -13.44
C LYS A 159 -6.38 26.83 -14.08
N PHE A 160 -5.58 25.81 -14.34
CA PHE A 160 -4.20 25.98 -14.81
C PHE A 160 -4.00 25.57 -16.27
N HIS A 161 -5.06 25.11 -16.97
CA HIS A 161 -5.05 24.67 -18.37
C HIS A 161 -3.91 23.69 -18.69
N PHE A 162 -3.59 22.79 -17.74
CA PHE A 162 -2.57 21.77 -17.98
C PHE A 162 -3.11 20.70 -18.94
N ASN A 163 -2.73 20.80 -20.20
CA ASN A 163 -3.03 19.80 -21.22
C ASN A 163 -2.21 18.50 -20.99
N ASN A 164 -2.80 17.33 -21.28
CA ASN A 164 -2.20 15.99 -21.15
C ASN A 164 -2.07 15.43 -19.71
N LEU A 165 -3.06 15.67 -18.86
CA LEU A 165 -3.18 15.03 -17.54
C LEU A 165 -4.01 13.74 -17.57
N GLU A 166 -4.31 13.20 -18.74
CA GLU A 166 -5.03 11.93 -18.86
C GLU A 166 -4.18 10.80 -18.27
N THR A 167 -4.70 10.21 -17.20
CA THR A 167 -4.02 9.17 -16.44
C THR A 167 -3.78 7.94 -17.31
N GLY A 168 -2.60 7.33 -17.18
CA GLY A 168 -2.23 6.18 -18.00
C GLY A 168 -1.95 6.49 -19.47
N GLN A 169 -2.04 7.75 -19.91
CA GLN A 169 -1.73 8.18 -21.28
C GLN A 169 -0.41 8.96 -21.34
N TYR A 170 0.67 8.30 -21.75
CA TYR A 170 2.02 8.89 -21.77
C TYR A 170 2.43 9.47 -23.14
N GLY A 171 1.50 9.65 -24.07
CA GLY A 171 1.78 10.19 -25.40
C GLY A 171 0.86 9.58 -26.47
N PRO A 172 1.08 9.92 -27.75
CA PRO A 172 0.25 9.42 -28.86
C PRO A 172 0.46 7.94 -29.15
N ASP A 173 1.68 7.43 -28.92
CA ASP A 173 2.06 6.03 -29.18
C ASP A 173 2.27 5.27 -27.86
N PRO A 174 1.46 4.23 -27.57
CA PRO A 174 1.62 3.38 -26.38
C PRO A 174 2.94 2.61 -26.32
N ASN A 175 3.65 2.43 -27.45
CA ASN A 175 4.94 1.74 -27.50
C ASN A 175 6.13 2.67 -27.25
N LYS A 176 5.92 4.00 -27.31
CA LYS A 176 6.95 5.02 -27.06
C LYS A 176 6.43 6.08 -26.09
N PRO A 177 6.24 5.72 -24.81
CA PRO A 177 5.74 6.67 -23.80
C PRO A 177 6.75 7.80 -23.57
N SER A 178 6.26 9.03 -23.50
CA SER A 178 7.05 10.23 -23.23
C SER A 178 7.36 10.36 -21.75
N PHE A 179 8.65 10.42 -21.42
CA PHE A 179 9.11 10.61 -20.04
C PHE A 179 8.65 11.94 -19.43
N ARG A 180 8.45 12.98 -20.25
CA ARG A 180 7.95 14.28 -19.76
C ARG A 180 6.48 14.20 -19.32
N ALA A 181 5.66 13.42 -20.00
CA ALA A 181 4.27 13.18 -19.61
C ALA A 181 4.23 12.34 -18.33
N PHE A 182 5.07 11.30 -18.26
CA PHE A 182 5.26 10.50 -17.05
C PHE A 182 5.61 11.36 -15.83
N LEU A 183 6.60 12.24 -15.94
CA LEU A 183 7.05 13.06 -14.81
C LEU A 183 5.94 14.01 -14.31
N LYS A 184 5.16 14.61 -15.22
CA LYS A 184 4.00 15.44 -14.85
C LYS A 184 2.95 14.64 -14.08
N GLN A 185 2.56 13.48 -14.60
CA GLN A 185 1.58 12.62 -13.94
C GLN A 185 2.11 12.08 -12.61
N LEU A 186 3.41 11.74 -12.54
CA LEU A 186 4.08 11.35 -11.32
C LEU A 186 4.01 12.47 -10.27
N SER A 187 4.30 13.72 -10.63
CA SER A 187 4.23 14.83 -9.69
C SER A 187 2.82 15.07 -9.17
N VAL A 188 1.79 14.97 -10.01
CA VAL A 188 0.39 15.13 -9.59
C VAL A 188 -0.05 13.98 -8.68
N TYR A 189 0.27 12.75 -9.05
CA TYR A 189 0.02 11.57 -8.24
C TYR A 189 0.74 11.66 -6.88
N PHE A 190 2.03 11.96 -6.89
CA PHE A 190 2.83 12.12 -5.67
C PHE A 190 2.30 13.24 -4.78
N GLY A 191 1.98 14.40 -5.35
CA GLY A 191 1.37 15.50 -4.59
C GLY A 191 0.02 15.10 -3.96
N SER A 192 -0.79 14.33 -4.69
CA SER A 192 -2.08 13.81 -4.19
C SER A 192 -1.88 12.81 -3.05
N LEU A 193 -0.87 11.94 -3.13
CA LEU A 193 -0.48 11.05 -2.04
C LEU A 193 -0.05 11.82 -0.79
N MET A 194 0.80 12.84 -0.93
CA MET A 194 1.27 13.65 0.20
C MET A 194 0.11 14.37 0.88
N LEU A 195 -0.78 14.97 0.09
CA LEU A 195 -1.97 15.64 0.63
C LEU A 195 -2.90 14.65 1.34
N THR A 196 -3.14 13.48 0.73
CA THR A 196 -3.93 12.40 1.35
C THR A 196 -3.34 11.99 2.69
N LYS A 197 -2.01 11.82 2.77
CA LYS A 197 -1.35 11.41 4.00
C LYS A 197 -1.49 12.46 5.10
N VAL A 198 -1.38 13.74 4.75
CA VAL A 198 -1.60 14.85 5.69
C VAL A 198 -3.05 14.85 6.20
N VAL A 199 -4.03 14.67 5.31
CA VAL A 199 -5.45 14.61 5.70
C VAL A 199 -5.72 13.42 6.61
N LEU A 200 -5.24 12.22 6.25
CA LEU A 200 -5.38 11.03 7.09
C LEU A 200 -4.75 11.23 8.46
N TYR A 201 -3.57 11.83 8.50
CA TYR A 201 -2.91 12.11 9.77
C TYR A 201 -3.80 12.97 10.69
N TYR A 202 -4.39 14.06 10.18
CA TYR A 202 -5.30 14.88 10.99
C TYR A 202 -6.57 14.14 11.41
N ILE A 203 -7.13 13.28 10.56
CA ILE A 203 -8.29 12.45 10.91
C ILE A 203 -7.94 11.49 12.03
N MET A 204 -6.81 10.78 11.91
CA MET A 204 -6.36 9.83 12.93
C MET A 204 -6.06 10.52 14.26
N GLU A 205 -5.40 11.68 14.23
CA GLU A 205 -5.12 12.47 15.43
C GLU A 205 -6.41 12.86 16.16
N TYR A 206 -7.41 13.34 15.41
CA TYR A 206 -8.68 13.78 15.97
C TYR A 206 -9.53 12.63 16.55
N PHE A 207 -9.45 11.42 15.97
CA PHE A 207 -10.22 10.25 16.40
C PHE A 207 -9.39 9.18 17.10
N SER A 208 -8.17 9.49 17.54
CA SER A 208 -7.22 8.51 18.09
C SER A 208 -7.82 7.68 19.23
N THR A 209 -8.39 8.32 20.25
CA THR A 209 -8.96 7.64 21.42
C THR A 209 -10.08 6.63 21.09
N PRO A 210 -11.16 6.99 20.37
CA PRO A 210 -12.21 6.03 20.02
C PRO A 210 -11.73 4.94 19.06
N LEU A 211 -10.76 5.25 18.18
CA LEU A 211 -10.23 4.28 17.22
C LEU A 211 -9.36 3.22 17.89
N LEU A 212 -8.54 3.60 18.87
CA LEU A 212 -7.75 2.65 19.65
C LEU A 212 -8.64 1.74 20.49
N TRP A 213 -9.64 2.31 21.16
CA TRP A 213 -10.60 1.52 21.92
C TRP A 213 -11.28 0.48 21.02
N PHE A 214 -11.76 0.90 19.85
CA PHE A 214 -12.36 0.01 18.86
C PHE A 214 -11.37 -1.06 18.36
N THR A 215 -10.11 -0.68 18.13
CA THR A 215 -9.08 -1.60 17.65
C THR A 215 -8.82 -2.71 18.67
N SER A 216 -8.52 -2.36 19.91
CA SER A 216 -8.22 -3.32 20.98
C SER A 216 -9.43 -4.21 21.32
N HIS A 217 -10.62 -3.61 21.47
CA HIS A 217 -11.79 -4.33 22.00
C HIS A 217 -12.68 -4.98 20.94
N VAL A 218 -12.51 -4.63 19.66
CA VAL A 218 -13.33 -5.19 18.56
C VAL A 218 -12.46 -5.84 17.50
N LEU A 219 -11.43 -5.15 17.00
CA LEU A 219 -10.63 -5.67 15.89
C LEU A 219 -9.58 -6.70 16.32
N LEU A 220 -9.04 -6.61 17.53
CA LEU A 220 -7.97 -7.48 18.03
C LEU A 220 -8.43 -8.44 19.12
N VAL A 221 -9.66 -8.30 19.63
CA VAL A 221 -10.20 -9.16 20.70
C VAL A 221 -10.18 -10.66 20.36
N TRP A 222 -10.31 -11.01 19.07
CA TRP A 222 -10.24 -12.40 18.59
C TRP A 222 -8.82 -12.97 18.59
N LEU A 223 -7.81 -12.09 18.67
CA LEU A 223 -6.40 -12.43 18.66
C LEU A 223 -5.85 -12.64 20.08
N ASN A 224 -6.48 -12.02 21.09
CA ASN A 224 -6.18 -12.18 22.52
C ASN A 224 -6.35 -13.62 23.05
N GLU A 225 -7.04 -14.49 22.30
CA GLU A 225 -7.17 -15.92 22.64
C GLU A 225 -5.88 -16.71 22.33
N TYR A 226 -4.97 -16.14 21.53
CA TYR A 226 -3.72 -16.75 21.09
C TYR A 226 -2.49 -16.16 21.80
N PRO A 227 -1.33 -16.83 21.74
CA PRO A 227 -0.08 -16.29 22.29
C PRO A 227 0.37 -14.99 21.60
N ASP A 228 1.02 -14.10 22.34
CA ASP A 228 1.53 -12.80 21.85
C ASP A 228 2.38 -12.92 20.58
N GLU A 229 3.14 -14.01 20.41
CA GLU A 229 3.96 -14.21 19.20
C GLU A 229 3.12 -14.39 17.94
N PHE A 230 1.94 -15.02 18.08
CA PHE A 230 1.00 -15.20 16.98
C PHE A 230 0.35 -13.88 16.60
N GLU A 231 -0.03 -13.06 17.58
CA GLU A 231 -0.57 -11.72 17.35
C GLU A 231 0.40 -10.86 16.52
N ILE A 232 1.66 -10.78 16.97
CA ILE A 232 2.69 -9.99 16.31
C ILE A 232 2.90 -10.47 14.87
N PHE A 233 2.91 -11.79 14.63
CA PHE A 233 3.03 -12.35 13.29
C PHE A 233 1.86 -11.95 12.38
N ILE A 234 0.61 -12.02 12.87
CA ILE A 234 -0.57 -11.65 12.09
C ILE A 234 -0.57 -10.16 11.75
N ILE A 235 -0.31 -9.30 12.74
CA ILE A 235 -0.39 -7.84 12.58
C ILE A 235 0.75 -7.31 11.70
N MET A 236 1.97 -7.85 11.84
CA MET A 236 3.14 -7.33 11.12
C MET A 236 3.36 -7.97 9.75
N PHE A 237 2.84 -9.17 9.51
CA PHE A 237 3.07 -9.92 8.28
C PHE A 237 1.80 -10.17 7.49
N VAL A 238 0.84 -10.89 8.07
CA VAL A 238 -0.32 -11.39 7.34
C VAL A 238 -1.23 -10.25 6.90
N VAL A 239 -1.66 -9.40 7.83
CA VAL A 239 -2.54 -8.26 7.54
C VAL A 239 -1.90 -7.29 6.54
N PRO A 240 -0.62 -6.87 6.71
CA PRO A 240 0.04 -5.99 5.76
C PRO A 240 0.17 -6.57 4.36
N ILE A 241 0.35 -7.89 4.20
CA ILE A 241 0.36 -8.52 2.86
C ILE A 241 -0.96 -8.28 2.15
N PHE A 242 -2.08 -8.64 2.78
CA PHE A 242 -3.40 -8.51 2.16
C PHE A 242 -3.75 -7.05 1.90
N MET A 243 -3.54 -6.18 2.89
CA MET A 243 -3.91 -4.77 2.80
C MET A 243 -3.06 -4.00 1.78
N ASN A 244 -1.74 -4.23 1.72
CA ASN A 244 -0.89 -3.58 0.71
C ASN A 244 -1.17 -4.12 -0.71
N CYS A 245 -1.46 -5.42 -0.86
CA CYS A 245 -1.88 -5.97 -2.16
C CYS A 245 -3.17 -5.31 -2.64
N LEU A 246 -4.18 -5.21 -1.76
CA LEU A 246 -5.43 -4.55 -2.05
C LEU A 246 -5.22 -3.08 -2.42
N GLN A 247 -4.43 -2.36 -1.62
CA GLN A 247 -4.08 -0.96 -1.87
C GLN A 247 -3.44 -0.79 -3.25
N LEU A 248 -2.44 -1.59 -3.62
CA LEU A 248 -1.79 -1.49 -4.92
C LEU A 248 -2.75 -1.81 -6.07
N ILE A 249 -3.64 -2.80 -5.91
CA ILE A 249 -4.65 -3.11 -6.92
C ILE A 249 -5.60 -1.92 -7.11
N LEU A 250 -6.09 -1.32 -6.02
CA LEU A 250 -7.00 -0.17 -6.07
C LEU A 250 -6.31 1.07 -6.65
N VAL A 251 -5.12 1.40 -6.17
CA VAL A 251 -4.32 2.53 -6.65
C VAL A 251 -3.96 2.35 -8.13
N ASP A 252 -3.59 1.14 -8.56
CA ASP A 252 -3.33 0.83 -9.96
C ASP A 252 -4.58 1.09 -10.81
N THR A 253 -5.79 0.79 -10.33
CA THR A 253 -7.04 1.10 -11.03
C THR A 253 -7.30 2.61 -11.12
N ILE A 254 -6.92 3.38 -10.10
CA ILE A 254 -7.05 4.85 -10.11
C ILE A 254 -6.11 5.48 -11.14
N ILE A 255 -4.84 5.05 -11.19
CA ILE A 255 -3.83 5.63 -12.10
C ILE A 255 -3.92 5.09 -13.54
N GLN A 256 -4.56 3.95 -13.74
CA GLN A 256 -4.74 3.34 -15.06
C GLN A 256 -5.60 4.24 -15.97
N ASN A 257 -5.42 4.06 -17.28
CA ASN A 257 -6.20 4.76 -18.28
C ASN A 257 -7.69 4.40 -18.18
N GLN A 258 -8.49 5.39 -17.78
CA GLN A 258 -9.93 5.25 -17.57
C GLN A 258 -10.70 4.96 -18.86
N LEU A 259 -10.18 5.36 -20.03
CA LEU A 259 -10.79 5.03 -21.33
C LEU A 259 -10.63 3.55 -21.64
N LEU A 260 -9.44 2.98 -21.41
CA LEU A 260 -9.20 1.55 -21.60
C LEU A 260 -10.07 0.71 -20.65
N LEU A 261 -10.18 1.13 -19.39
CA LEU A 261 -11.04 0.47 -18.41
C LEU A 261 -12.51 0.49 -18.85
N LYS A 262 -13.04 1.67 -19.22
CA LYS A 262 -14.44 1.79 -19.69
C LYS A 262 -14.70 0.98 -20.96
N GLN A 263 -13.75 0.98 -21.90
CA GLN A 263 -13.84 0.19 -23.12
C GLN A 263 -13.92 -1.31 -22.81
N ASN A 264 -13.04 -1.79 -21.93
CA ASN A 264 -13.03 -3.20 -21.54
C ASN A 264 -14.33 -3.61 -20.83
N THR A 265 -14.81 -2.83 -19.85
CA THR A 265 -16.08 -3.09 -19.16
C THR A 265 -17.26 -3.10 -20.14
N THR A 266 -17.30 -2.13 -21.06
CA THR A 266 -18.38 -2.04 -22.06
C THR A 266 -18.35 -3.23 -23.01
N TYR A 267 -17.16 -3.64 -23.47
CA TYR A 267 -17.01 -4.82 -24.32
C TYR A 267 -17.55 -6.07 -23.64
N THR A 268 -17.12 -6.31 -22.40
CA THR A 268 -17.53 -7.49 -21.61
C THR A 268 -19.04 -7.52 -21.38
N HIS A 269 -19.67 -6.36 -21.13
CA HIS A 269 -21.13 -6.28 -20.97
C HIS A 269 -21.89 -6.54 -22.29
N LEU A 270 -21.34 -6.10 -23.43
CA LEU A 270 -21.96 -6.32 -24.74
C LEU A 270 -21.75 -7.72 -25.30
N HIS A 271 -20.67 -8.40 -24.91
CA HIS A 271 -20.27 -9.72 -25.43
C HIS A 271 -20.08 -10.74 -24.29
N PRO A 272 -21.16 -11.11 -23.57
CA PRO A 272 -21.06 -12.06 -22.45
C PRO A 272 -20.59 -13.45 -22.91
N ARG A 273 -20.93 -13.86 -24.14
CA ARG A 273 -20.47 -15.15 -24.71
C ARG A 273 -18.97 -15.23 -24.92
N ASP A 274 -18.31 -14.12 -25.23
CA ASP A 274 -16.84 -14.09 -25.38
C ASP A 274 -16.16 -14.21 -24.02
N ARG A 275 -16.77 -13.65 -22.97
CA ARG A 275 -16.32 -13.81 -21.60
C ARG A 275 -16.45 -15.27 -21.15
N GLU A 276 -17.60 -15.90 -21.40
CA GLU A 276 -17.83 -17.32 -21.08
C GLU A 276 -16.83 -18.23 -21.81
N ALA A 277 -16.51 -17.94 -23.08
CA ALA A 277 -15.53 -18.70 -23.84
C ALA A 277 -14.10 -18.56 -23.27
N VAL A 278 -13.71 -17.35 -22.85
CA VAL A 278 -12.41 -17.12 -22.18
C VAL A 278 -12.37 -17.78 -20.80
N GLU A 279 -13.45 -17.72 -20.02
CA GLU A 279 -13.56 -18.40 -18.73
C GLU A 279 -13.48 -19.92 -18.89
N GLN A 280 -14.09 -20.48 -19.94
CA GLN A 280 -13.96 -21.90 -20.29
C GLN A 280 -12.54 -22.26 -20.72
N GLU A 281 -11.88 -21.43 -21.52
CA GLU A 281 -10.49 -21.64 -21.94
C GLU A 281 -9.52 -21.56 -20.74
N GLU A 282 -9.74 -20.62 -19.81
CA GLU A 282 -8.98 -20.54 -18.56
C GLU A 282 -9.22 -21.77 -17.66
N ALA A 283 -10.45 -22.28 -17.57
CA ALA A 283 -10.77 -23.48 -16.81
C ALA A 283 -10.12 -24.75 -17.38
N VAL A 284 -9.86 -24.78 -18.70
CA VAL A 284 -9.12 -25.87 -19.36
C VAL A 284 -7.62 -25.80 -19.09
N ILE A 285 -7.06 -24.57 -18.96
CA ILE A 285 -5.63 -24.35 -18.70
C ILE A 285 -5.27 -24.54 -17.22
N ASP A 286 -6.17 -24.21 -16.29
CA ASP A 286 -5.99 -24.37 -14.85
C ASP A 286 -7.26 -25.00 -14.21
N PRO A 287 -7.34 -26.34 -14.12
CA PRO A 287 -8.53 -27.04 -13.62
C PRO A 287 -8.81 -26.78 -12.13
N THR A 288 -7.85 -26.24 -11.38
CA THR A 288 -7.99 -25.91 -9.95
C THR A 288 -8.91 -24.71 -9.68
N LYS A 289 -9.15 -23.84 -10.67
CA LYS A 289 -10.04 -22.67 -10.55
C LYS A 289 -11.52 -23.00 -10.65
N SER A 290 -11.90 -24.09 -11.31
CA SER A 290 -13.31 -24.48 -11.49
C SER A 290 -13.97 -24.95 -10.19
N SER A 291 -13.19 -25.51 -9.25
CA SER A 291 -13.72 -26.08 -8.00
C SER A 291 -14.31 -25.04 -7.02
N THR A 292 -13.91 -23.77 -7.11
CA THR A 292 -14.39 -22.72 -6.19
C THR A 292 -15.75 -22.15 -6.61
N TYR A 293 -16.07 -22.18 -7.92
CA TYR A 293 -17.35 -21.69 -8.43
C TYR A 293 -18.45 -22.76 -8.41
N GLY A 294 -18.12 -24.04 -8.65
CA GLY A 294 -19.08 -25.14 -8.53
C GLY A 294 -19.62 -25.34 -7.10
N ALA A 295 -18.81 -25.04 -6.08
CA ALA A 295 -19.23 -25.17 -4.69
C ALA A 295 -20.27 -24.11 -4.23
N LEU A 296 -20.39 -22.98 -4.95
CA LEU A 296 -21.35 -21.92 -4.63
C LEU A 296 -22.71 -22.12 -5.34
N GLU A 297 -22.75 -22.83 -6.46
CA GLU A 297 -24.02 -23.22 -7.11
C GLU A 297 -24.71 -24.39 -6.40
N ASP A 298 -23.95 -25.26 -5.72
CA ASP A 298 -24.51 -26.40 -4.98
C ASP A 298 -25.08 -26.04 -3.58
N THR A 299 -24.99 -24.77 -3.16
CA THR A 299 -25.51 -24.29 -1.85
C THR A 299 -26.61 -23.21 -1.93
N ALA A 300 -27.13 -22.89 -3.13
CA ALA A 300 -28.24 -21.95 -3.33
C ALA A 300 -29.58 -22.66 -3.61
#